data_AF-A0A2V5YB03-F1
#
_entry.id   AF-A0A2V5YB03-F1
#
_cell.length_a   1.000
_cell.length_b   1.000
_cell.length_c   1.000
_cell.angle_alpha   90.00
_cell.angle_beta   90.00
_cell.angle_gamma   90.00
#
_symmetry.space_group_name_H-M   'P 1'
#
loop_
_entity.id
_entity.type
_entity.pdbx_description
1 polymer ?
#
loop_
_entity_poly.entity_id
_entity_poly.type
_entity_poly.pdbx_seq_one_letter_code
_entity_poly.pdbx_strand_id
1 'polypeptide(L)'
;NDRRGLVEDLTRDLGGRSVPHSAREMSTGWRHYRYLASNRSLLGPLGRMEANVSSQSLYEIPKSQVAQIEPRLRSGDIIGVISRERNGLHSTAHVGLALRTSDGVLHFMHASSPSNYGRVVVDDELSKYLYRYRSDSGILVARPLR
;
A
#
# COMPACT_ATOMS: atom_id res chain seq x y z
N ASN A 1 6.51 4.70 11.04
CA ASN A 1 6.75 3.55 11.93
C ASN A 1 8.20 3.10 11.88
N ASP A 2 8.79 3.00 10.70
CA ASP A 2 10.20 2.66 10.51
C ASP A 2 11.18 3.53 11.33
N ARG A 3 11.14 4.86 11.19
CA ARG A 3 11.92 5.80 12.03
C ARG A 3 11.72 5.61 13.55
N ARG A 4 10.57 5.07 13.98
CA ARG A 4 10.27 4.80 15.40
C ARG A 4 10.77 3.41 15.85
N GLY A 5 11.37 2.61 14.96
CA GLY A 5 11.84 1.26 15.24
C GLY A 5 10.71 0.26 15.51
N LEU A 6 9.51 0.47 14.95
CA LEU A 6 8.35 -0.40 15.16
C LEU A 6 8.14 -1.42 14.04
N VAL A 7 8.65 -1.10 12.85
CA VAL A 7 8.59 -1.97 11.68
C VAL A 7 9.92 -1.91 10.96
N GLU A 8 10.21 -2.93 10.18
CA GLU A 8 11.30 -2.98 9.20
C GLU A 8 10.70 -3.00 7.80
N ASP A 9 11.19 -2.14 6.89
CA ASP A 9 10.80 -2.18 5.47
C ASP A 9 11.59 -3.28 4.74
N LEU A 10 10.88 -4.30 4.27
CA LEU A 10 11.46 -5.44 3.55
C LEU A 10 11.42 -5.27 2.03
N THR A 11 10.78 -4.21 1.53
CA THR A 11 10.42 -4.06 0.11
C THR A 11 11.64 -4.18 -0.79
N ARG A 12 12.75 -3.53 -0.41
CA ARG A 12 14.00 -3.52 -1.21
C ARG A 12 14.71 -4.88 -1.15
N ASP A 13 14.77 -5.50 0.02
CA ASP A 13 15.43 -6.80 0.24
C ASP A 13 14.68 -7.97 -0.41
N LEU A 14 13.40 -7.76 -0.72
CA LEU A 14 12.54 -8.66 -1.47
C LEU A 14 12.57 -8.37 -2.99
N GLY A 15 13.46 -7.52 -3.48
CA GLY A 15 13.62 -7.24 -4.91
C GLY A 15 12.81 -6.05 -5.43
N GLY A 16 12.33 -5.17 -4.54
CA GLY A 16 11.57 -4.00 -4.92
C GLY A 16 12.37 -3.01 -5.78
N ARG A 17 11.67 -2.37 -6.72
CA ARG A 17 12.21 -1.33 -7.61
C ARG A 17 11.62 0.03 -7.28
N SER A 18 12.39 1.09 -7.51
CA SER A 18 11.85 2.45 -7.39
C SER A 18 10.85 2.73 -8.51
N VAL A 19 9.78 3.44 -8.18
CA VAL A 19 8.77 3.91 -9.12
C VAL A 19 8.54 5.41 -8.97
N PRO A 20 8.12 6.10 -10.05
CA PRO A 20 7.77 7.51 -9.95
C PRO A 20 6.54 7.68 -9.06
N HIS A 21 6.64 8.55 -8.05
CA HIS A 21 5.62 8.78 -7.04
C HIS A 21 5.34 10.27 -6.87
N SER A 22 4.10 10.60 -6.57
CA SER A 22 3.70 11.94 -6.19
C SER A 22 2.47 11.87 -5.28
N ALA A 23 2.67 12.11 -3.99
CA ALA A 23 1.58 12.30 -3.04
C ALA A 23 0.97 13.70 -3.25
N ARG A 24 -0.12 13.81 -4.02
CA ARG A 24 -0.85 15.08 -4.24
C ARG A 24 -2.37 14.92 -4.21
N GLU A 25 -2.84 13.73 -3.85
CA GLU A 25 -4.23 13.33 -3.99
C GLU A 25 -5.14 14.18 -3.09
N MET A 26 -4.77 14.40 -1.83
CA MET A 26 -5.62 15.12 -0.88
C MET A 26 -5.69 16.63 -1.17
N SER A 27 -4.57 17.28 -1.52
CA SER A 27 -4.60 18.71 -1.88
C SER A 27 -5.32 18.96 -3.21
N THR A 28 -5.22 18.05 -4.18
CA THR A 28 -5.96 18.12 -5.45
C THR A 28 -7.45 17.85 -5.24
N GLY A 29 -7.76 16.80 -4.47
CA GLY A 29 -9.11 16.32 -4.18
C GLY A 29 -9.77 16.99 -2.97
N TRP A 30 -9.26 18.12 -2.48
CA TRP A 30 -9.61 18.71 -1.18
C TRP A 30 -11.11 18.85 -0.90
N ARG A 31 -11.93 19.01 -1.94
CA ARG A 31 -13.40 19.11 -1.82
C ARG A 31 -14.06 17.83 -1.31
N HIS A 32 -13.42 16.67 -1.49
CA HIS A 32 -13.90 15.37 -1.01
C HIS A 32 -13.58 15.14 0.47
N TYR A 33 -12.72 15.97 1.06
CA TYR A 33 -12.26 15.82 2.43
C TYR A 33 -12.95 16.84 3.32
N ARG A 34 -13.88 16.39 4.17
CA ARG A 34 -14.71 17.25 5.04
C ARG A 34 -13.93 18.37 5.72
N TYR A 35 -12.78 18.05 6.32
CA TYR A 35 -11.95 19.02 7.03
C TYR A 35 -11.24 20.02 6.10
N LEU A 36 -10.71 19.58 4.96
CA LEU A 36 -10.06 20.45 3.98
C LEU A 36 -11.07 21.36 3.28
N ALA A 37 -12.26 20.83 2.98
CA ALA A 37 -13.38 21.59 2.44
C ALA A 37 -13.86 22.68 3.41
N SER A 38 -13.93 22.36 4.71
CA SER A 38 -14.34 23.31 5.76
C SER A 38 -13.26 24.32 6.15
N ASN A 39 -11.97 24.00 5.95
CA ASN A 39 -10.86 24.84 6.36
C ASN A 39 -9.71 24.81 5.34
N ARG A 40 -9.73 25.77 4.41
CA ARG A 40 -8.73 25.90 3.35
C ARG A 40 -7.33 26.27 3.87
N SER A 41 -7.18 26.75 5.10
CA SER A 41 -5.86 27.05 5.65
C SER A 41 -4.99 25.79 5.81
N LEU A 42 -5.63 24.61 5.89
CA LEU A 42 -4.96 23.31 5.98
C LEU A 42 -4.25 22.90 4.68
N LEU A 43 -4.62 23.48 3.54
CA LEU A 43 -4.05 23.14 2.23
C LEU A 43 -2.56 23.46 2.13
N GLY A 44 -2.13 24.59 2.69
CA GLY A 44 -0.73 25.00 2.67
C GLY A 44 0.20 24.03 3.42
N PRO A 45 -0.07 23.74 4.71
CA PRO A 45 0.67 22.73 5.46
C PRO A 45 0.62 21.33 4.82
N LEU A 46 -0.55 20.90 4.35
CA LEU A 46 -0.71 19.60 3.68
C LEU A 46 0.16 19.51 2.42
N GLY A 47 0.14 20.54 1.57
CA GLY A 47 0.95 20.59 0.35
C GLY A 47 2.46 20.49 0.64
N ARG A 48 2.94 21.01 1.77
CA ARG A 48 4.34 20.83 2.20
C ARG A 48 4.64 19.40 2.63
N MET A 49 3.72 18.74 3.32
CA MET A 49 3.88 17.32 3.69
C MET A 49 3.88 16.43 2.45
N GLU A 50 2.95 16.68 1.54
CA GLU A 50 2.85 16.03 0.23
C GLU A 50 4.13 16.18 -0.61
N ALA A 51 4.70 17.40 -0.66
CA ALA A 51 5.97 17.65 -1.35
C ALA A 51 7.15 16.89 -0.72
N ASN A 52 7.21 16.81 0.61
CA ASN A 52 8.24 16.04 1.32
C ASN A 52 8.12 14.53 1.00
N VAL A 53 6.93 13.96 1.09
CA VAL A 53 6.69 12.55 0.73
C VAL A 53 7.03 12.29 -0.74
N SER A 54 6.63 13.17 -1.64
CA SER A 54 6.91 13.05 -3.08
C SER A 54 8.39 13.17 -3.43
N SER A 55 9.21 13.76 -2.56
CA SER A 55 10.66 13.85 -2.76
C SER A 55 11.39 12.54 -2.43
N GLN A 56 10.72 11.60 -1.75
CA GLN A 56 11.27 10.31 -1.36
C GLN A 56 10.94 9.26 -2.42
N SER A 57 11.87 8.35 -2.67
CA SER A 57 11.64 7.21 -3.56
C SER A 57 10.58 6.27 -2.99
N LEU A 58 9.55 5.99 -3.77
CA LEU A 58 8.63 4.88 -3.50
C LEU A 58 9.19 3.62 -4.15
N TYR A 59 9.26 2.53 -3.38
CA TYR A 59 9.64 1.21 -3.88
C TYR A 59 8.41 0.31 -3.96
N GLU A 60 8.35 -0.53 -4.99
CA GLU A 60 7.34 -1.59 -5.12
C GLU A 60 8.02 -2.91 -5.51
N ILE A 61 7.52 -4.02 -4.98
CA ILE A 61 7.68 -5.35 -5.58
C ILE A 61 6.59 -5.46 -6.65
N PRO A 62 6.92 -5.56 -7.94
CA PRO A 62 5.93 -5.68 -9.00
C PRO A 62 5.03 -6.89 -8.77
N LYS A 63 3.73 -6.78 -9.05
CA LYS A 63 2.79 -7.89 -8.82
C LYS A 63 3.14 -9.18 -9.57
N SER A 64 3.88 -9.08 -10.67
CA SER A 64 4.43 -10.24 -11.41
C SER A 64 5.51 -11.01 -10.66
N GLN A 65 6.12 -10.41 -9.63
CA GLN A 65 7.17 -11.03 -8.81
C GLN A 65 6.66 -11.47 -7.43
N VAL A 66 5.45 -11.05 -7.02
CA VAL A 66 4.93 -11.32 -5.67
C VAL A 66 4.85 -12.82 -5.38
N ALA A 67 4.35 -13.63 -6.32
CA ALA A 67 4.27 -15.09 -6.14
C ALA A 67 5.65 -15.73 -5.80
N GLN A 68 6.75 -15.18 -6.32
CA GLN A 68 8.10 -15.71 -6.08
C GLN A 68 8.62 -15.38 -4.68
N ILE A 69 8.13 -14.31 -4.06
CA ILE A 69 8.57 -13.86 -2.73
C ILE A 69 7.61 -14.28 -1.61
N GLU A 70 6.42 -14.79 -1.92
CA GLU A 70 5.48 -15.30 -0.93
C GLU A 70 6.08 -16.32 0.07
N PRO A 71 7.00 -17.23 -0.29
CA PRO A 71 7.67 -18.10 0.68
C PRO A 71 8.52 -17.35 1.72
N ARG A 72 8.95 -16.11 1.42
CA ARG A 72 9.75 -15.26 2.33
C ARG A 72 8.86 -14.37 3.23
N LEU A 73 7.57 -14.27 2.92
CA LEU A 73 6.59 -13.53 3.71
C LEU A 73 6.03 -14.37 4.86
N ARG A 74 5.71 -13.70 5.95
CA ARG A 74 5.23 -14.28 7.21
C ARG A 74 3.84 -13.73 7.55
N SER A 75 3.06 -14.53 8.28
CA SER A 75 1.82 -14.04 8.88
C SER A 75 2.10 -12.82 9.75
N GLY A 76 1.33 -11.75 9.55
CA GLY A 76 1.50 -10.47 10.23
C GLY A 76 2.37 -9.44 9.49
N ASP A 77 3.03 -9.81 8.38
CA ASP A 77 3.65 -8.82 7.50
C ASP A 77 2.57 -7.86 6.98
N ILE A 78 2.85 -6.56 7.07
CA ILE A 78 1.97 -5.49 6.59
C ILE A 78 2.21 -5.34 5.10
N ILE A 79 1.13 -5.46 4.33
CA ILE A 79 1.16 -5.37 2.87
C ILE A 79 0.45 -4.08 2.46
N GLY A 80 1.20 -3.15 1.87
CA GLY A 80 0.66 -1.98 1.21
C GLY A 80 0.52 -2.22 -0.28
N VAL A 81 -0.71 -2.19 -0.81
CA VAL A 81 -0.95 -2.31 -2.25
C VAL A 81 -0.62 -0.99 -2.92
N ILE A 82 0.20 -1.06 -3.96
CA ILE A 82 0.56 0.09 -4.79
C ILE A 82 -0.24 0.00 -6.09
N SER A 83 -0.87 1.12 -6.46
CA SER A 83 -1.56 1.26 -7.73
C SER A 83 -0.85 2.29 -8.61
N ARG A 84 -0.96 2.10 -9.92
CA ARG A 84 -0.48 3.01 -10.95
C ARG A 84 -1.63 3.84 -11.51
N GLU A 85 -1.46 5.15 -11.45
CA GLU A 85 -2.38 6.15 -11.98
C GLU A 85 -2.23 6.31 -13.51
N ARG A 86 -3.22 6.97 -14.14
CA ARG A 86 -3.23 7.21 -15.59
C ARG A 86 -2.07 8.08 -16.07
N ASN A 87 -1.56 8.95 -15.20
CA ASN A 87 -0.41 9.82 -15.45
C ASN A 87 0.95 9.09 -15.29
N GLY A 88 0.93 7.79 -14.99
CA GLY A 88 2.14 6.98 -14.79
C GLY A 88 2.74 7.06 -13.38
N LEU A 89 2.16 7.85 -12.47
CA LEU A 89 2.58 7.92 -11.08
C LEU A 89 2.02 6.74 -10.28
N HIS A 90 2.71 6.38 -9.22
CA HIS A 90 2.34 5.32 -8.31
C HIS A 90 1.93 5.90 -6.96
N SER A 91 0.98 5.27 -6.28
CA SER A 91 0.53 5.64 -4.93
C SER A 91 0.01 4.41 -4.18
N THR A 92 0.00 4.48 -2.85
CA THR A 92 -0.57 3.42 -2.01
C THR A 92 -2.10 3.51 -2.02
N ALA A 93 -2.78 2.42 -2.38
CA ALA A 93 -4.24 2.43 -2.55
C ALA A 93 -4.98 1.61 -1.50
N HIS A 94 -4.34 0.58 -0.93
CA HIS A 94 -4.97 -0.31 0.04
C HIS A 94 -3.94 -0.92 0.99
N VAL A 95 -4.40 -1.45 2.12
CA VAL A 95 -3.53 -2.09 3.11
C VAL A 95 -4.21 -3.30 3.74
N GLY A 96 -3.39 -4.29 4.08
CA GLY A 96 -3.82 -5.45 4.85
C GLY A 96 -2.63 -6.18 5.45
N LEU A 97 -2.88 -7.42 5.88
CA LEU A 97 -1.89 -8.29 6.48
C LEU A 97 -1.73 -9.54 5.62
N ALA A 98 -0.49 -10.00 5.48
CA ALA A 98 -0.24 -11.35 5.01
C ALA A 98 -0.67 -12.33 6.10
N LEU A 99 -1.40 -13.38 5.73
CA LEU A 99 -1.84 -14.43 6.64
C LEU A 99 -1.65 -15.79 5.97
N ARG A 100 -0.72 -16.58 6.50
CA ARG A 100 -0.56 -17.98 6.08
C ARG A 100 -1.56 -18.85 6.83
N THR A 101 -2.46 -19.48 6.10
CA THR A 101 -3.48 -20.40 6.63
C THR A 101 -2.94 -21.81 6.78
N SER A 102 -3.73 -22.71 7.37
CA SER A 102 -3.34 -24.10 7.66
C SER A 102 -3.05 -24.94 6.40
N ASP A 103 -3.51 -24.52 5.24
CA ASP A 103 -3.21 -25.11 3.93
C ASP A 103 -1.84 -24.65 3.36
N GLY A 104 -1.14 -23.76 4.06
CA GLY A 104 0.17 -23.24 3.68
C GLY A 104 0.13 -22.05 2.71
N VAL A 105 -1.05 -21.67 2.20
CA VAL A 105 -1.24 -20.56 1.26
C VAL A 105 -1.13 -19.22 2.00
N LEU A 106 -0.48 -18.23 1.39
CA LEU A 106 -0.37 -16.88 1.94
C LEU A 106 -1.52 -16.00 1.42
N HIS A 107 -2.55 -15.82 2.23
CA HIS A 107 -3.71 -15.01 1.91
C HIS A 107 -3.52 -13.54 2.27
N PHE A 108 -4.30 -12.68 1.62
CA PHE A 108 -4.39 -11.27 1.97
C PHE A 108 -5.57 -11.04 2.91
N MET A 109 -5.30 -10.74 4.19
CA MET A 109 -6.32 -10.40 5.18
C MET A 109 -6.50 -8.89 5.25
N HIS A 110 -7.69 -8.38 4.92
CA HIS A 110 -7.92 -6.93 4.82
C HIS A 110 -9.36 -6.53 5.12
N ALA A 111 -9.56 -5.24 5.44
CA ALA A 111 -10.88 -4.64 5.57
C ALA A 111 -11.44 -4.32 4.19
N SER A 112 -12.43 -5.10 3.73
CA SER A 112 -13.03 -4.93 2.41
C SER A 112 -14.10 -3.84 2.41
N SER A 113 -14.11 -3.02 1.35
CA SER A 113 -15.12 -1.97 1.13
C SER A 113 -16.55 -2.50 1.32
N PRO A 114 -17.49 -1.66 1.81
CA PRO A 114 -18.93 -1.98 1.84
C PRO A 114 -19.51 -2.42 0.49
N SER A 115 -18.95 -1.94 -0.62
CA SER A 115 -19.37 -2.35 -1.98
C SER A 115 -18.95 -3.78 -2.36
N ASN A 116 -18.05 -4.39 -1.58
CA ASN A 116 -17.55 -5.74 -1.76
C ASN A 116 -18.10 -6.63 -0.63
N TYR A 117 -17.34 -6.84 0.45
CA TYR A 117 -17.77 -7.67 1.59
C TYR A 117 -18.24 -6.87 2.80
N GLY A 118 -17.83 -5.60 2.94
CA GLY A 118 -18.19 -4.74 4.09
C GLY A 118 -17.69 -5.22 5.45
N ARG A 119 -16.67 -6.09 5.48
CA ARG A 119 -16.05 -6.64 6.70
C ARG A 119 -14.61 -7.03 6.45
N VAL A 120 -13.89 -7.35 7.52
CA VAL A 120 -12.57 -7.98 7.42
C VAL A 120 -12.73 -9.38 6.85
N VAL A 121 -11.92 -9.71 5.85
CA VAL A 121 -11.90 -11.02 5.19
C VAL A 121 -10.48 -11.55 5.10
N VAL A 122 -10.34 -12.87 5.12
CA VAL A 122 -9.16 -13.57 4.61
C VAL A 122 -9.47 -13.86 3.14
N ASP A 123 -8.89 -13.06 2.26
CA ASP A 123 -9.22 -13.05 0.84
C ASP A 123 -8.36 -14.06 0.06
N ASP A 124 -8.31 -14.01 -1.27
CA ASP A 124 -7.45 -14.88 -2.08
C ASP A 124 -5.97 -14.85 -1.65
N GLU A 125 -5.22 -15.84 -2.16
CA GLU A 125 -3.76 -15.81 -2.21
C GLU A 125 -3.29 -14.41 -2.65
N LEU A 126 -2.31 -13.85 -1.93
CA LEU A 126 -1.88 -12.47 -2.09
C LEU A 126 -1.52 -12.14 -3.55
N SER A 127 -0.77 -13.01 -4.22
CA SER A 127 -0.40 -12.85 -5.62
C SER A 127 -1.63 -12.76 -6.53
N LYS A 128 -2.65 -13.62 -6.32
CA LYS A 128 -3.90 -13.66 -7.11
C LYS A 128 -4.75 -12.41 -6.87
N TYR A 129 -4.85 -11.96 -5.61
CA TYR A 129 -5.59 -10.76 -5.25
C TYR A 129 -5.16 -9.54 -6.08
N LEU A 130 -3.84 -9.34 -6.28
CA LEU A 130 -3.28 -8.20 -7.02
C LEU A 130 -3.63 -8.16 -8.52
N TYR A 131 -4.19 -9.24 -9.07
CA TYR A 131 -4.67 -9.28 -10.46
C TYR A 131 -6.15 -8.93 -10.61
N ARG A 132 -6.90 -8.75 -9.52
CA ARG A 132 -8.31 -8.33 -9.57
C ARG A 132 -8.47 -6.93 -10.15
N TYR A 133 -7.58 -6.01 -9.81
CA TYR A 133 -7.61 -4.65 -10.33
C TYR A 133 -6.42 -4.39 -11.26
N ARG A 134 -6.70 -3.89 -12.45
CA ARG A 134 -5.66 -3.54 -13.45
C ARG A 134 -4.74 -2.42 -12.97
N SER A 135 -5.23 -1.53 -12.13
CA SER A 135 -4.48 -0.41 -11.57
C SER A 135 -3.39 -0.88 -10.61
N ASP A 136 -3.58 -2.00 -9.92
CA ASP A 136 -2.61 -2.48 -8.94
C ASP A 136 -1.33 -2.89 -9.67
N SER A 137 -0.21 -2.29 -9.27
CA SER A 137 1.09 -2.48 -9.89
C SER A 137 1.99 -3.40 -9.08
N GLY A 138 1.82 -3.43 -7.77
CA GLY A 138 2.68 -4.19 -6.87
C GLY A 138 2.34 -3.97 -5.40
N ILE A 139 3.30 -4.31 -4.54
CA ILE A 139 3.18 -4.14 -3.10
C ILE A 139 4.46 -3.52 -2.50
N LEU A 140 4.31 -2.89 -1.35
CA LEU A 140 5.39 -2.69 -0.38
C LEU A 140 5.12 -3.57 0.85
N VAL A 141 6.18 -3.99 1.53
CA VAL A 141 6.11 -4.94 2.64
C VAL A 141 6.85 -4.38 3.85
N ALA A 142 6.16 -4.31 4.99
CA ALA A 142 6.76 -3.96 6.26
C ALA A 142 6.52 -5.07 7.30
N ARG A 143 7.53 -5.41 8.08
CA ARG A 143 7.43 -6.42 9.15
C ARG A 143 7.41 -5.75 10.53
N PRO A 144 6.40 -6.00 11.36
CA PRO A 144 6.43 -5.57 12.76
C PRO A 144 7.62 -6.16 13.52
N LEU A 145 8.28 -5.36 14.36
CA LEU A 145 9.45 -5.77 15.16
C LEU A 145 9.10 -6.08 16.63
N ARG A 146 7.89 -5.75 17.07
CA ARG A 146 7.40 -5.87 18.44
C ARG A 146 5.94 -6.26 18.46
#